data_AF-A0A3B2WBD2-F1
#
_entry.id   AF-A0A3B2WBD2-F1
#
_cell.length_a   1.000
_cell.length_b   1.000
_cell.length_c   1.000
_cell.angle_alpha   90.00
_cell.angle_beta   90.00
_cell.angle_gamma   90.00
#
_symmetry.space_group_name_H-M   'P 1'
#
loop_
_entity.id
_entity.type
_entity.pdbx_description
1 polymer ?
#
loop_
_entity_poly.entity_id
_entity_poly.type
_entity_poly.pdbx_seq_one_letter_code
_entity_poly.pdbx_strand_id
1 'polypeptide(L)'
;MQREEQCILYLGPRYGFGEAGKPKFGIDPNAELMYEVTLKSFEKAKESWEMDTKEKLTQAAIVKEKGTVYFKGGKYTQAVIQYRKIVSWLEMEYGLSEKESKASESFLLAAFLNLAMCYLKLREYNKAVECCDKALGLDSANEKGLYRRGEAQLLMNDFESAKGDFEKVLAVNPQNRAARLQISMCQRKAKEHNERDRRVYANMFKKFAERDAKEEASKAGSKKAVEGAAGKQHESQAMEEGKAKGHV
;
A
#
# COMPACT_ATOMS: atom_id res chain seq x y z
N MET A 1 -11.84 32.74 -16.69
CA MET A 1 -12.12 34.09 -16.17
C MET A 1 -10.85 34.94 -16.26
N GLN A 2 -11.00 36.19 -16.66
CA GLN A 2 -10.02 37.26 -16.66
C GLN A 2 -10.15 38.08 -15.37
N ARG A 3 -9.16 38.94 -15.10
CA ARG A 3 -9.19 39.82 -13.94
C ARG A 3 -10.42 40.74 -14.02
N GLU A 4 -11.12 40.89 -12.91
CA GLU A 4 -12.37 41.63 -12.71
C GLU A 4 -13.58 41.10 -13.49
N GLU A 5 -13.44 39.96 -14.19
CA GLU A 5 -14.57 39.30 -14.87
C GLU A 5 -15.60 38.81 -13.85
N GLN A 6 -16.87 39.06 -14.18
CA GLN A 6 -18.04 38.49 -13.50
C GLN A 6 -18.72 37.49 -14.42
N CYS A 7 -18.99 36.29 -13.92
CA CYS A 7 -19.74 35.30 -14.68
C CYS A 7 -20.61 34.43 -13.78
N ILE A 8 -21.58 33.76 -14.42
CA ILE A 8 -22.41 32.75 -13.77
C ILE A 8 -21.93 31.37 -14.23
N LEU A 9 -21.58 30.52 -13.27
CA LEU A 9 -21.19 29.14 -13.49
C LEU A 9 -22.34 28.21 -13.14
N TYR A 10 -22.73 27.38 -14.10
CA TYR A 10 -23.70 26.29 -13.90
C TYR A 10 -22.94 24.98 -13.73
N LEU A 11 -23.11 24.34 -12.57
CA LEU A 11 -22.44 23.09 -12.23
C LEU A 11 -23.49 21.99 -12.13
N GLY A 12 -23.41 21.03 -13.05
CA GLY A 12 -24.14 19.77 -12.91
C GLY A 12 -23.66 18.98 -11.68
N PRO A 13 -24.42 17.97 -11.22
CA PRO A 13 -24.23 17.34 -9.92
C PRO A 13 -22.81 16.78 -9.69
N ARG A 14 -22.21 16.23 -10.75
CA ARG A 14 -20.82 15.71 -10.78
C ARG A 14 -19.76 16.76 -10.43
N TYR A 15 -19.98 18.01 -10.83
CA TYR A 15 -19.03 19.12 -10.65
C TYR A 15 -19.36 19.97 -9.41
N GLY A 16 -20.52 19.73 -8.79
CA GLY A 16 -20.93 20.29 -7.50
C GLY A 16 -20.54 19.38 -6.33
N PHE A 17 -21.53 19.00 -5.51
CA PHE A 17 -21.32 18.15 -4.32
C PHE A 17 -21.69 16.68 -4.51
N GLY A 18 -22.12 16.28 -5.71
CA GLY A 18 -22.44 14.91 -6.08
C GLY A 18 -23.45 14.24 -5.15
N GLU A 19 -23.41 12.90 -5.10
CA GLU A 19 -24.34 12.08 -4.30
C GLU A 19 -24.27 12.36 -2.79
N ALA A 20 -23.16 12.91 -2.31
CA ALA A 20 -23.01 13.22 -0.89
C ALA A 20 -23.74 14.52 -0.47
N GLY A 21 -23.99 15.43 -1.42
CA GLY A 21 -24.48 16.77 -1.12
C GLY A 21 -23.56 17.54 -0.17
N LYS A 22 -24.09 18.61 0.43
CA LYS A 22 -23.39 19.35 1.48
C LYS A 22 -24.37 19.87 2.54
N PRO A 23 -24.72 19.03 3.54
CA PRO A 23 -25.71 19.37 4.58
C PRO A 23 -25.39 20.66 5.34
N LYS A 24 -24.09 20.95 5.54
CA LYS A 24 -23.63 22.20 6.19
C LYS A 24 -24.19 23.47 5.51
N PHE A 25 -24.46 23.39 4.21
CA PHE A 25 -25.00 24.50 3.43
C PHE A 25 -26.42 24.23 2.93
N GLY A 26 -27.09 23.19 3.46
CA GLY A 26 -28.43 22.79 3.02
C GLY A 26 -28.50 22.31 1.57
N ILE A 27 -27.40 21.75 1.04
CA ILE A 27 -27.35 21.27 -0.34
C ILE A 27 -27.61 19.77 -0.36
N ASP A 28 -28.64 19.37 -1.09
CA ASP A 28 -29.05 17.98 -1.22
C ASP A 28 -28.10 17.15 -2.10
N PRO A 29 -28.12 15.81 -1.93
CA PRO A 29 -27.53 14.87 -2.87
C PRO A 29 -27.93 15.18 -4.32
N ASN A 30 -26.94 15.15 -5.21
CA ASN A 30 -27.10 15.36 -6.65
C ASN A 30 -27.75 16.70 -7.06
N ALA A 31 -27.68 17.73 -6.21
CA ALA A 31 -28.17 19.06 -6.57
C ALA A 31 -27.33 19.72 -7.68
N GLU A 32 -28.01 20.44 -8.58
CA GLU A 32 -27.39 21.37 -9.52
C GLU A 32 -27.11 22.70 -8.82
N LEU A 33 -25.98 23.33 -9.14
CA LEU A 33 -25.56 24.57 -8.50
C LEU A 33 -25.36 25.68 -9.52
N MET A 34 -25.74 26.89 -9.14
CA MET A 34 -25.44 28.11 -9.86
C MET A 34 -24.60 29.02 -8.96
N TYR A 35 -23.40 29.38 -9.42
CA TYR A 35 -22.52 30.31 -8.73
C TYR A 35 -22.36 31.59 -9.53
N GLU A 36 -22.61 32.72 -8.91
CA GLU A 36 -22.14 34.02 -9.40
C GLU A 36 -20.73 34.26 -8.86
N VAL A 37 -19.75 34.35 -9.75
CA VAL A 37 -18.33 34.45 -9.40
C VAL A 37 -17.73 35.71 -10.00
N THR A 38 -17.02 36.46 -9.17
CA THR A 38 -16.23 37.64 -9.57
C THR A 38 -14.75 37.38 -9.32
N LEU A 39 -13.95 37.28 -10.39
CA LEU A 39 -12.50 37.07 -10.26
C LEU A 39 -11.79 38.41 -10.00
N LYS A 40 -11.74 38.85 -8.75
CA LYS A 40 -11.15 40.17 -8.39
C LYS A 40 -9.69 40.31 -8.85
N SER A 41 -8.85 39.34 -8.54
CA SER A 41 -7.45 39.31 -8.95
C SER A 41 -6.91 37.88 -8.93
N PHE A 42 -5.86 37.63 -9.69
CA PHE A 42 -5.12 36.38 -9.67
C PHE A 42 -3.67 36.62 -10.09
N GLU A 43 -2.79 35.75 -9.62
CA GLU A 43 -1.43 35.63 -10.13
C GLU A 43 -1.31 34.28 -10.82
N LYS A 44 -0.81 34.27 -12.06
CA LYS A 44 -0.52 32.99 -12.72
C LYS A 44 0.62 32.32 -11.98
N ALA A 45 0.43 31.06 -11.60
CA ALA A 45 1.54 30.25 -11.14
C ALA A 45 2.52 30.09 -12.32
N LYS A 46 3.78 30.45 -12.09
CA LYS A 46 4.84 30.21 -13.07
C LYS A 46 4.98 28.71 -13.31
N GLU A 47 5.16 28.33 -14.57
CA GLU A 47 5.52 26.97 -14.93
C GLU A 47 6.99 26.69 -14.57
N SER A 48 7.35 25.41 -14.44
CA SER A 48 8.71 25.04 -13.99
C SER A 48 9.82 25.64 -14.86
N TRP A 49 9.60 25.72 -16.17
CA TRP A 49 10.54 26.28 -17.14
C TRP A 49 10.60 27.82 -17.15
N GLU A 50 9.64 28.49 -16.53
CA GLU A 50 9.59 29.96 -16.42
C GLU A 50 10.33 30.47 -15.18
N MET A 51 10.81 29.56 -14.32
CA MET A 51 11.51 29.89 -13.08
C MET A 51 12.99 29.57 -13.19
N ASP A 52 13.83 30.51 -12.76
CA ASP A 52 15.23 30.21 -12.49
C ASP A 52 15.38 29.41 -11.18
N THR A 53 16.59 28.90 -10.92
CA THR A 53 16.90 28.12 -9.72
C THR A 53 16.55 28.85 -8.42
N LYS A 54 16.84 30.15 -8.32
CA LYS A 54 16.58 30.94 -7.10
C LYS A 54 15.09 31.13 -6.87
N GLU A 55 14.34 31.36 -7.93
CA GLU A 55 12.88 31.40 -7.91
C GLU A 55 12.29 30.05 -7.50
N LYS A 56 12.78 28.94 -8.07
CA LYS A 56 12.36 27.58 -7.69
C LYS A 56 12.60 27.30 -6.21
N LEU A 57 13.76 27.65 -5.67
CA LEU A 57 14.08 27.50 -4.24
C LEU A 57 13.17 28.37 -3.36
N THR A 58 12.87 29.58 -3.80
CA THR A 58 11.95 30.49 -3.09
C THR A 58 10.53 29.94 -3.09
N GLN A 59 10.05 29.45 -4.23
CA GLN A 59 8.73 28.82 -4.35
C GLN A 59 8.64 27.51 -3.56
N ALA A 60 9.72 26.71 -3.53
CA ALA A 60 9.80 25.49 -2.74
C ALA A 60 9.55 25.76 -1.24
N ALA A 61 10.10 26.85 -0.70
CA ALA A 61 9.84 27.27 0.68
C ALA A 61 8.36 27.60 0.92
N ILE A 62 7.74 28.35 0.01
CA ILE A 62 6.32 28.75 0.11
C ILE A 62 5.39 27.53 0.07
N VAL A 63 5.59 26.63 -0.89
CA VAL A 63 4.72 25.44 -1.00
C VAL A 63 4.97 24.43 0.11
N LYS A 64 6.20 24.34 0.65
CA LYS A 64 6.50 23.54 1.84
C LYS A 64 5.67 24.01 3.04
N GLU A 65 5.58 25.32 3.25
CA GLU A 65 4.77 25.87 4.35
C GLU A 65 3.28 25.63 4.11
N LYS A 66 2.78 25.88 2.90
CA LYS A 66 1.38 25.56 2.52
C LYS A 66 1.06 24.08 2.75
N GLY A 67 1.95 23.18 2.37
CA GLY A 67 1.82 21.75 2.61
C GLY A 67 1.72 21.43 4.10
N THR A 68 2.53 22.11 4.92
CA THR A 68 2.53 21.94 6.38
C THR A 68 1.22 22.41 7.00
N VAL A 69 0.66 23.54 6.54
CA VAL A 69 -0.65 24.03 6.94
C VAL A 69 -1.75 23.02 6.59
N TYR A 70 -1.76 22.50 5.35
CA TYR A 70 -2.72 21.47 4.96
C TYR A 70 -2.60 20.19 5.78
N PHE A 71 -1.36 19.75 6.05
CA PHE A 71 -1.10 18.56 6.86
C PHE A 71 -1.63 18.73 8.29
N LYS A 72 -1.34 19.86 8.94
CA LYS A 72 -1.87 20.19 10.28
C LYS A 72 -3.39 20.25 10.30
N GLY A 73 -4.00 20.73 9.21
CA GLY A 73 -5.45 20.74 9.02
C GLY A 73 -6.08 19.38 8.63
N GLY A 74 -5.32 18.29 8.63
CA GLY A 74 -5.81 16.95 8.24
C GLY A 74 -6.08 16.76 6.75
N LYS A 75 -5.76 17.75 5.91
CA LYS A 75 -5.99 17.75 4.46
C LYS A 75 -4.80 17.10 3.74
N TYR A 76 -4.57 15.81 3.98
CA TYR A 76 -3.37 15.11 3.52
C TYR A 76 -3.21 15.08 2.00
N THR A 77 -4.30 14.93 1.24
CA THR A 77 -4.27 14.97 -0.24
C THR A 77 -3.79 16.33 -0.76
N GLN A 78 -4.25 17.42 -0.15
CA GLN A 78 -3.82 18.78 -0.50
C GLN A 78 -2.35 19.02 -0.11
N ALA A 79 -1.91 18.47 1.03
CA ALA A 79 -0.51 18.52 1.44
C ALA A 79 0.40 17.80 0.43
N VAL A 80 -0.01 16.60 -0.04
CA VAL A 80 0.71 15.84 -1.08
C VAL A 80 0.90 16.67 -2.34
N ILE A 81 -0.15 17.36 -2.80
CA ILE A 81 -0.07 18.22 -3.99
C ILE A 81 0.99 19.31 -3.81
N GLN A 82 1.07 19.95 -2.64
CA GLN A 82 2.07 21.00 -2.40
C GLN A 82 3.50 20.43 -2.35
N TYR A 83 3.73 19.32 -1.64
CA TYR A 83 5.07 18.75 -1.55
C TYR A 83 5.56 18.16 -2.88
N ARG A 84 4.66 17.63 -3.71
CA ARG A 84 5.01 17.15 -5.07
C ARG A 84 5.50 18.27 -5.99
N LYS A 85 5.05 19.51 -5.80
CA LYS A 85 5.58 20.65 -6.57
C LYS A 85 7.07 20.85 -6.32
N ILE A 86 7.51 20.71 -5.07
CA ILE A 86 8.93 20.82 -4.70
C ILE A 86 9.75 19.78 -5.47
N VAL A 87 9.30 18.53 -5.47
CA VAL A 87 9.96 17.44 -6.18
C VAL A 87 10.00 17.74 -7.68
N SER A 88 8.86 18.14 -8.27
CA SER A 88 8.78 18.47 -9.69
C SER A 88 9.68 19.63 -10.12
N TRP A 89 9.95 20.59 -9.24
CA TRP A 89 10.78 21.74 -9.55
C TRP A 89 12.28 21.49 -9.34
N LEU A 90 12.65 20.57 -8.46
CA LEU A 90 14.03 20.44 -7.99
C LEU A 90 14.70 19.10 -8.33
N GLU A 91 13.94 18.03 -8.57
CA GLU A 91 14.50 16.68 -8.79
C GLU A 91 15.29 16.58 -10.10
N MET A 92 14.89 17.35 -11.13
CA MET A 92 15.50 17.30 -12.46
C MET A 92 16.42 18.50 -12.76
N GLU A 93 16.71 19.34 -11.76
CA GLU A 93 17.60 20.48 -11.94
C GLU A 93 19.06 20.04 -11.90
N TYR A 94 19.83 20.43 -12.91
CA TYR A 94 21.25 20.13 -13.04
C TYR A 94 22.08 21.41 -13.23
N GLY A 95 23.39 21.31 -13.06
CA GLY A 95 24.30 22.46 -13.23
C GLY A 95 24.20 23.50 -12.10
N LEU A 96 23.71 23.10 -10.93
CA LEU A 96 23.58 23.95 -9.75
C LEU A 96 24.95 24.28 -9.14
N SER A 97 25.10 25.49 -8.59
CA SER A 97 26.23 25.75 -7.70
C SER A 97 26.17 24.86 -6.46
N GLU A 98 27.30 24.65 -5.79
CA GLU A 98 27.34 23.79 -4.59
C GLU A 98 26.33 24.26 -3.50
N LYS A 99 26.18 25.58 -3.35
CA LYS A 99 25.21 26.16 -2.41
C LYS A 99 23.76 25.88 -2.81
N GLU A 100 23.46 25.95 -4.10
CA GLU A 100 22.12 25.66 -4.63
C GLU A 100 21.81 24.16 -4.58
N SER A 101 22.80 23.29 -4.86
CA SER A 101 22.65 21.84 -4.73
C SER A 101 22.29 21.46 -3.30
N LYS A 102 23.05 21.95 -2.30
CA LYS A 102 22.77 21.71 -0.88
C LYS A 102 21.38 22.21 -0.47
N ALA A 103 20.97 23.39 -0.96
CA ALA A 103 19.63 23.92 -0.70
C ALA A 103 18.54 23.04 -1.34
N SER A 104 18.75 22.61 -2.59
CA SER A 104 17.85 21.75 -3.34
C SER A 104 17.67 20.39 -2.65
N GLU A 105 18.76 19.73 -2.29
CA GLU A 105 18.78 18.46 -1.55
C GLU A 105 18.06 18.58 -0.20
N SER A 106 18.26 19.69 0.52
CA SER A 106 17.54 19.96 1.78
C SER A 106 16.02 20.06 1.59
N PHE A 107 15.57 20.74 0.52
CA PHE A 107 14.15 20.82 0.18
C PHE A 107 13.58 19.50 -0.29
N LEU A 108 14.31 18.75 -1.12
CA LEU A 108 13.92 17.41 -1.59
C LEU A 108 13.80 16.44 -0.42
N LEU A 109 14.78 16.39 0.48
CA LEU A 109 14.74 15.58 1.69
C LEU A 109 13.50 15.91 2.53
N ALA A 110 13.25 17.20 2.79
CA ALA A 110 12.05 17.62 3.54
C ALA A 110 10.75 17.24 2.81
N ALA A 111 10.69 17.40 1.48
CA ALA A 111 9.53 17.07 0.68
C ALA A 111 9.23 15.57 0.71
N PHE A 112 10.23 14.71 0.47
CA PHE A 112 10.08 13.26 0.51
C PHE A 112 9.66 12.75 1.89
N LEU A 113 10.29 13.25 2.96
CA LEU A 113 9.89 12.91 4.33
C LEU A 113 8.42 13.29 4.58
N ASN A 114 8.01 14.51 4.21
CA ASN A 114 6.63 14.96 4.43
C ASN A 114 5.62 14.21 3.55
N LEU A 115 5.98 13.87 2.31
CA LEU A 115 5.17 13.02 1.44
C LEU A 115 4.98 11.63 2.05
N ALA A 116 6.04 10.99 2.55
CA ALA A 116 5.95 9.71 3.23
C ALA A 116 4.97 9.77 4.41
N MET A 117 5.03 10.83 5.21
CA MET A 117 4.11 11.04 6.33
C MET A 117 2.66 11.21 5.85
N CYS A 118 2.43 11.94 4.76
CA CYS A 118 1.09 12.09 4.18
C CYS A 118 0.56 10.74 3.68
N TYR A 119 1.36 9.95 2.97
CA TYR A 119 0.97 8.65 2.46
C TYR A 119 0.70 7.63 3.57
N LEU A 120 1.45 7.67 4.67
CA LEU A 120 1.13 6.91 5.89
C LEU A 120 -0.27 7.25 6.40
N LYS A 121 -0.63 8.54 6.47
CA LYS A 121 -1.98 8.98 6.90
C LYS A 121 -3.07 8.60 5.90
N LEU A 122 -2.74 8.54 4.61
CA LEU A 122 -3.64 8.10 3.54
C LEU A 122 -3.69 6.58 3.37
N ARG A 123 -2.91 5.81 4.15
CA ARG A 123 -2.77 4.35 4.04
C ARG A 123 -2.22 3.86 2.69
N GLU A 124 -1.51 4.72 1.97
CA GLU A 124 -0.82 4.39 0.72
C GLU A 124 0.62 3.95 1.00
N TYR A 125 0.79 2.81 1.67
CA TYR A 125 2.07 2.42 2.28
C TYR A 125 3.21 2.21 1.28
N ASN A 126 2.94 1.67 0.09
CA ASN A 126 3.96 1.52 -0.97
C ASN A 126 4.58 2.87 -1.36
N LYS A 127 3.74 3.88 -1.60
CA LYS A 127 4.21 5.24 -1.93
C LYS A 127 4.95 5.89 -0.75
N ALA A 128 4.59 5.55 0.48
CA ALA A 128 5.32 6.01 1.66
C ALA A 128 6.73 5.42 1.71
N VAL A 129 6.90 4.13 1.40
CA VAL A 129 8.20 3.47 1.30
C VAL A 129 9.05 4.10 0.19
N GLU A 130 8.51 4.27 -1.02
CA GLU A 130 9.22 4.91 -2.14
C GLU A 130 9.72 6.32 -1.77
N CYS A 131 8.90 7.12 -1.10
CA CYS A 131 9.31 8.44 -0.63
C CYS A 131 10.40 8.35 0.44
N CYS A 132 10.33 7.38 1.35
CA CYS A 132 11.39 7.18 2.34
C CYS A 132 12.69 6.71 1.69
N ASP A 133 12.64 5.85 0.68
CA ASP A 133 13.82 5.41 -0.06
C ASP A 133 14.51 6.58 -0.76
N LYS A 134 13.74 7.47 -1.41
CA LYS A 134 14.29 8.71 -1.98
C LYS A 134 14.88 9.64 -0.91
N ALA A 135 14.23 9.77 0.24
CA ALA A 135 14.77 10.56 1.36
C ALA A 135 16.08 9.97 1.91
N LEU A 136 16.16 8.64 2.06
CA LEU A 136 17.33 7.94 2.56
C LEU A 136 18.47 7.86 1.53
N GLY A 137 18.16 8.02 0.24
CA GLY A 137 19.16 8.24 -0.81
C GLY A 137 19.88 9.59 -0.67
N LEU A 138 19.21 10.61 -0.10
CA LEU A 138 19.80 11.92 0.19
C LEU A 138 20.48 11.96 1.56
N ASP A 139 19.88 11.32 2.57
CA ASP A 139 20.41 11.22 3.92
C ASP A 139 20.14 9.82 4.49
N SER A 140 21.12 8.93 4.37
CA SER A 140 21.00 7.52 4.74
C SER A 140 20.82 7.27 6.24
N ALA A 141 21.20 8.24 7.08
CA ALA A 141 21.06 8.19 8.53
C ALA A 141 19.84 8.97 9.04
N ASN A 142 18.93 9.39 8.14
CA ASN A 142 17.79 10.20 8.53
C ASN A 142 16.83 9.42 9.46
N GLU A 143 16.82 9.79 10.75
CA GLU A 143 16.00 9.12 11.77
C GLU A 143 14.51 9.06 11.38
N LYS A 144 13.97 10.16 10.82
CA LYS A 144 12.55 10.23 10.40
C LYS A 144 12.28 9.36 9.18
N GLY A 145 13.21 9.32 8.23
CA GLY A 145 13.10 8.48 7.04
C GLY A 145 13.07 7.00 7.39
N LEU A 146 14.04 6.55 8.19
CA LEU A 146 14.11 5.17 8.68
C LEU A 146 12.85 4.79 9.47
N TYR A 147 12.43 5.64 10.41
CA TYR A 147 11.26 5.36 11.24
C TYR A 147 9.97 5.25 10.41
N ARG A 148 9.77 6.18 9.47
CA ARG A 148 8.56 6.19 8.61
C ARG A 148 8.53 5.03 7.64
N ARG A 149 9.69 4.61 7.09
CA ARG A 149 9.78 3.42 6.23
C ARG A 149 9.44 2.16 7.01
N GLY A 150 10.01 2.00 8.20
CA GLY A 150 9.70 0.89 9.09
C GLY A 150 8.22 0.85 9.50
N GLU A 151 7.60 2.02 9.76
CA GLU A 151 6.16 2.10 10.04
C GLU A 151 5.31 1.65 8.84
N ALA A 152 5.67 2.08 7.62
CA ALA A 152 4.98 1.66 6.40
C ALA A 152 5.10 0.15 6.15
N GLN A 153 6.31 -0.41 6.28
CA GLN A 153 6.58 -1.84 6.12
C GLN A 153 5.83 -2.69 7.15
N LEU A 154 5.81 -2.25 8.42
CA LEU A 154 5.04 -2.91 9.48
C LEU A 154 3.53 -2.95 9.17
N LEU A 155 3.00 -1.88 8.56
CA LEU A 155 1.61 -1.81 8.13
C LEU A 155 1.30 -2.66 6.90
N MET A 156 2.32 -2.98 6.11
CA MET A 156 2.26 -3.95 4.99
C MET A 156 2.53 -5.40 5.41
N ASN A 157 2.72 -5.66 6.71
CA ASN A 157 3.12 -6.95 7.28
C ASN A 157 4.51 -7.44 6.87
N ASP A 158 5.37 -6.56 6.38
CA ASP A 158 6.80 -6.86 6.20
C ASP A 158 7.54 -6.61 7.51
N PHE A 159 7.45 -7.58 8.43
CA PHE A 159 7.92 -7.43 9.80
C PHE A 159 9.44 -7.42 9.93
N GLU A 160 10.15 -8.16 9.06
CA GLU A 160 11.60 -8.27 9.14
C GLU A 160 12.27 -6.98 8.65
N SER A 161 11.84 -6.47 7.49
CA SER A 161 12.34 -5.17 6.98
C SER A 161 12.02 -4.04 7.96
N ALA A 162 10.78 -4.01 8.48
CA ALA A 162 10.37 -2.99 9.44
C ALA A 162 11.24 -2.99 10.70
N LYS A 163 11.50 -4.16 11.26
CA LYS A 163 12.38 -4.33 12.41
C LYS A 163 13.79 -3.82 12.12
N GLY A 164 14.36 -4.18 10.97
CA GLY A 164 15.68 -3.71 10.55
C GLY A 164 15.77 -2.18 10.44
N ASP A 165 14.72 -1.52 9.96
CA ASP A 165 14.67 -0.06 9.93
C ASP A 165 14.58 0.57 11.32
N PHE A 166 13.79 0.01 12.24
CA PHE A 166 13.73 0.49 13.62
C PHE A 166 15.04 0.24 14.39
N GLU A 167 15.77 -0.82 14.09
CA GLU A 167 17.11 -1.06 14.63
C GLU A 167 18.10 0.01 14.14
N LYS A 168 18.03 0.39 12.86
CA LYS A 168 18.82 1.50 12.33
C LYS A 168 18.45 2.84 12.99
N VAL A 169 17.17 3.07 13.29
CA VAL A 169 16.74 4.25 14.09
C VAL A 169 17.44 4.25 15.44
N LEU A 170 17.54 3.10 16.14
CA LEU A 170 18.24 3.01 17.41
C LEU A 170 19.76 3.14 17.30
N ALA A 171 20.35 2.79 16.15
CA ALA A 171 21.76 3.05 15.88
C ALA A 171 22.07 4.55 15.75
N VAL A 172 21.15 5.32 15.15
CA VAL A 172 21.25 6.79 15.03
C VAL A 172 20.87 7.49 16.35
N ASN A 173 19.79 7.06 16.98
CA ASN A 173 19.28 7.60 18.23
C ASN A 173 18.92 6.48 19.22
N PRO A 174 19.88 6.06 20.07
CA PRO A 174 19.66 4.98 21.05
C PRO A 174 18.55 5.24 22.08
N GLN A 175 18.16 6.50 22.27
CA GLN A 175 17.13 6.90 23.23
C GLN A 175 15.71 6.90 22.62
N ASN A 176 15.55 6.59 21.33
CA ASN A 176 14.25 6.58 20.69
C ASN A 176 13.36 5.43 21.23
N ARG A 177 12.54 5.75 22.24
CA ARG A 177 11.61 4.79 22.86
C ARG A 177 10.57 4.26 21.87
N ALA A 178 10.14 5.08 20.91
CA ALA A 178 9.13 4.67 19.94
C ALA A 178 9.67 3.54 19.05
N ALA A 179 10.90 3.65 18.55
CA ALA A 179 11.54 2.60 17.75
C ALA A 179 11.68 1.29 18.55
N ARG A 180 12.07 1.34 19.83
CA ARG A 180 12.15 0.15 20.69
C ARG A 180 10.80 -0.55 20.85
N LEU A 181 9.71 0.21 21.02
CA LEU A 181 8.36 -0.35 21.08
C LEU A 181 7.97 -0.99 19.74
N GLN A 182 8.30 -0.35 18.62
CA GLN A 182 7.99 -0.89 17.30
C GLN A 182 8.76 -2.19 16.99
N ILE A 183 10.01 -2.33 17.43
CA ILE A 183 10.76 -3.60 17.32
C ILE A 183 10.02 -4.73 18.03
N SER A 184 9.57 -4.50 19.27
CA SER A 184 8.78 -5.48 20.03
C SER A 184 7.46 -5.82 19.32
N MET A 185 6.80 -4.82 18.73
CA MET A 185 5.59 -5.02 17.92
C MET A 185 5.86 -5.87 16.67
N CYS A 186 6.98 -5.63 15.97
CA CYS A 186 7.38 -6.42 14.80
C CYS A 186 7.60 -7.89 15.19
N GLN A 187 8.36 -8.15 16.26
CA GLN A 187 8.62 -9.50 16.76
C GLN A 187 7.33 -10.23 17.14
N ARG A 188 6.43 -9.55 17.86
CA ARG A 188 5.13 -10.13 18.25
C ARG A 188 4.29 -10.48 17.02
N LYS A 189 4.13 -9.54 16.07
CA LYS A 189 3.35 -9.79 14.86
C LYS A 189 3.96 -10.87 13.98
N ALA A 190 5.29 -10.93 13.85
CA ALA A 190 5.97 -11.98 13.11
C ALA A 190 5.71 -13.37 13.73
N LYS A 191 5.75 -13.47 15.07
CA LYS A 191 5.41 -14.71 15.78
C LYS A 191 3.96 -15.12 15.54
N GLU A 192 3.02 -14.19 15.70
CA GLU A 192 1.59 -14.44 15.45
C GLU A 192 1.32 -14.88 14.01
N HIS A 193 2.01 -14.27 13.03
CA HIS A 193 1.93 -14.64 11.61
C HIS A 193 2.46 -16.06 11.37
N ASN A 194 3.66 -16.35 11.85
CA ASN A 194 4.27 -17.68 11.69
C ASN A 194 3.46 -18.79 12.37
N GLU A 195 2.87 -18.52 13.54
CA GLU A 195 1.99 -19.47 14.22
C GLU A 195 0.67 -19.70 13.46
N ARG A 196 0.14 -18.67 12.82
CA ARG A 196 -1.04 -18.79 11.95
C ARG A 196 -0.69 -19.64 10.73
N ASP A 197 0.40 -19.32 10.05
CA ASP A 197 0.87 -20.05 8.87
C ASP A 197 1.13 -21.52 9.20
N ARG A 198 1.86 -21.80 10.29
CA ARG A 198 2.09 -23.18 10.77
C ARG A 198 0.78 -23.95 10.95
N ARG A 199 -0.24 -23.33 11.57
CA ARG A 199 -1.56 -23.94 11.75
C ARG A 199 -2.27 -24.21 10.42
N VAL A 200 -2.21 -23.25 9.49
CA VAL A 200 -2.80 -23.39 8.16
C VAL A 200 -2.12 -24.53 7.39
N TYR A 201 -0.80 -24.57 7.35
CA TYR A 201 -0.05 -25.63 6.68
C TYR A 201 -0.25 -27.00 7.32
N ALA A 202 -0.28 -27.10 8.65
CA ALA A 202 -0.55 -28.36 9.35
C ALA A 202 -1.95 -28.90 9.01
N ASN A 203 -2.97 -28.03 9.00
CA ASN A 203 -4.34 -28.42 8.62
C ASN A 203 -4.43 -28.84 7.14
N MET A 204 -3.70 -28.14 6.26
CA MET A 204 -3.64 -28.47 4.84
C MET A 204 -2.98 -29.85 4.62
N PHE A 205 -1.85 -30.12 5.28
CA PHE A 205 -1.17 -31.40 5.22
C PHE A 205 -2.05 -32.55 5.72
N LYS A 206 -2.75 -32.35 6.85
CA LYS A 206 -3.69 -33.34 7.38
C LYS A 206 -4.81 -33.66 6.38
N LYS A 207 -5.39 -32.65 5.73
CA LYS A 207 -6.43 -32.85 4.71
C LYS A 207 -5.93 -33.60 3.48
N PHE A 208 -4.70 -33.33 3.03
CA PHE A 208 -4.10 -34.08 1.93
C PHE A 208 -3.87 -35.54 2.30
N ALA A 209 -3.29 -35.81 3.48
CA ALA A 209 -3.11 -37.18 3.98
C ALA A 209 -4.45 -37.93 4.11
N GLU A 210 -5.50 -37.29 4.61
CA GLU A 210 -6.85 -37.88 4.70
C GLU A 210 -7.45 -38.18 3.31
N ARG A 211 -7.18 -37.34 2.31
CA ARG A 211 -7.64 -37.58 0.93
C ARG A 211 -6.89 -38.74 0.29
N ASP A 212 -5.57 -38.77 0.41
CA ASP A 212 -4.74 -39.81 -0.17
C ASP A 212 -5.08 -41.18 0.46
N ALA A 213 -5.28 -41.22 1.78
CA ALA A 213 -5.76 -42.42 2.47
C ALA A 213 -7.14 -42.89 1.99
N LYS A 214 -8.08 -41.96 1.72
CA LYS A 214 -9.39 -42.29 1.15
C LYS A 214 -9.29 -42.81 -0.29
N GLU A 215 -8.42 -42.22 -1.11
CA GLU A 215 -8.17 -42.69 -2.47
C GLU A 215 -7.55 -44.09 -2.49
N GLU A 216 -6.56 -44.35 -1.64
CA GLU A 216 -5.95 -45.67 -1.46
C GLU A 216 -6.98 -46.71 -0.97
N ALA A 217 -7.80 -46.36 0.02
CA ALA A 217 -8.87 -47.22 0.49
C ALA A 217 -9.89 -47.54 -0.62
N SER A 218 -10.24 -46.56 -1.46
CA SER A 218 -11.13 -46.77 -2.61
C SER A 218 -10.51 -47.71 -3.66
N LYS A 219 -9.22 -47.55 -3.97
CA LYS A 219 -8.49 -48.40 -4.91
C LYS A 219 -8.33 -49.83 -4.40
N ALA A 220 -8.07 -50.01 -3.11
CA ALA A 220 -8.00 -51.32 -2.46
C ALA A 220 -9.37 -52.02 -2.42
N GLY A 221 -10.46 -51.27 -2.17
CA GLY A 221 -11.82 -51.77 -2.24
C GLY A 221 -12.21 -52.26 -3.64
N SER A 222 -11.88 -51.47 -4.68
CA SER A 222 -12.12 -51.85 -6.08
C SER A 222 -11.33 -53.08 -6.50
N LYS A 223 -10.07 -53.24 -6.06
CA LYS A 223 -9.26 -54.45 -6.34
C LYS A 223 -9.86 -55.71 -5.71
N LYS A 224 -10.28 -55.65 -4.43
CA LYS A 224 -10.93 -56.78 -3.75
C LYS A 224 -12.27 -57.16 -4.38
N ALA A 225 -13.03 -56.20 -4.89
CA ALA A 225 -14.29 -56.48 -5.59
C ALA A 225 -14.07 -57.19 -6.93
N VAL A 226 -13.01 -56.83 -7.67
CA VAL A 226 -12.64 -57.47 -8.94
C VAL A 226 -12.13 -58.90 -8.72
N GLU A 227 -11.30 -59.13 -7.69
CA GLU A 227 -10.81 -60.48 -7.33
C GLU A 227 -11.94 -61.39 -6.82
N GLY A 228 -12.88 -60.86 -6.04
CA GLY A 228 -14.06 -61.60 -5.58
C GLY A 228 -15.06 -61.96 -6.69
N ALA A 229 -15.14 -61.15 -7.75
CA ALA A 229 -15.96 -61.46 -8.92
C ALA A 229 -15.32 -62.55 -9.80
N ALA A 230 -13.99 -62.56 -9.94
CA ALA A 230 -13.25 -63.59 -10.66
C ALA A 230 -13.32 -64.96 -9.96
N GLY A 231 -13.27 -64.99 -8.61
CA GLY A 231 -13.43 -66.23 -7.84
C GLY A 231 -14.82 -66.88 -7.98
N LYS A 232 -15.88 -66.07 -8.03
CA LYS A 232 -17.26 -66.58 -8.22
C LYS A 232 -17.52 -67.11 -9.64
N GLN A 233 -16.88 -66.56 -10.66
CA GLN A 233 -16.95 -67.10 -12.02
C GLN A 233 -16.28 -68.49 -12.12
N HIS A 234 -15.18 -68.69 -11.40
CA HIS A 234 -14.46 -69.96 -11.38
C HIS A 234 -15.23 -71.08 -10.63
N GLU A 235 -15.95 -70.74 -9.56
CA GLU A 235 -16.84 -71.69 -8.85
C GLU A 235 -18.09 -72.05 -9.67
N SER A 236 -18.66 -71.10 -10.42
CA SER A 236 -19.81 -71.40 -11.31
C SER A 236 -19.44 -72.32 -12.46
N GLN A 237 -18.23 -72.22 -13.03
CA GLN A 237 -17.76 -73.13 -14.08
C GLN A 237 -17.43 -74.54 -13.54
N ALA A 238 -16.93 -74.65 -12.31
CA ALA A 238 -16.66 -75.95 -11.68
C ALA A 238 -17.93 -76.73 -11.30
N MET A 239 -19.04 -76.05 -10.98
CA MET A 239 -20.33 -76.72 -10.74
C MET A 239 -21.03 -77.21 -12.01
N GLU A 240 -20.72 -76.64 -13.17
CA GLU A 240 -21.30 -77.06 -14.46
C GLU A 240 -20.63 -78.34 -15.00
N GLU A 241 -19.32 -78.51 -14.77
CA GLU A 241 -18.58 -79.73 -15.15
C GLU A 241 -18.86 -80.94 -14.24
N GLY A 242 -19.30 -80.72 -13.00
CA GLY A 242 -19.64 -81.79 -12.05
C GLY A 242 -20.94 -82.55 -12.37
N LYS A 243 -21.85 -81.97 -13.15
CA LYS A 243 -23.11 -82.61 -13.55
C LYS A 243 -23.01 -83.48 -14.81
N ALA A 244 -21.88 -83.46 -15.51
CA ALA A 244 -21.69 -84.20 -16.77
C ALA A 244 -21.12 -85.63 -16.60
N LYS A 245 -20.79 -86.08 -15.38
CA LYS A 245 -20.14 -87.39 -15.12
C LYS A 245 -21.00 -88.44 -14.40
N GLY A 246 -22.32 -88.39 -14.58
CA GLY A 246 -23.24 -89.35 -13.96
C GLY A 246 -24.23 -89.94 -14.95
N HIS A 247 -23.76 -90.68 -15.96
CA HIS A 247 -24.52 -91.67 -16.73
C HIS A 247 -23.51 -92.52 -17.53
N VAL A 248 -23.18 -93.72 -17.02
CA VAL A 248 -23.17 -95.05 -17.68
C VAL A 248 -22.86 -96.06 -16.58
#